data_AF-A0A7W5KBU6-F1
#
_entry.id   AF-A0A7W5KBU6-F1
#
_cell.length_a   1.000
_cell.length_b   1.000
_cell.length_c   1.000
_cell.angle_alpha   90.00
_cell.angle_beta   90.00
_cell.angle_gamma   90.00
#
_symmetry.space_group_name_H-M   'P 1'
#
loop_
_entity.id
_entity.type
_entity.pdbx_description
1 polymer ?
#
loop_
_entity_poly.entity_id
_entity_poly.type
_entity_poly.pdbx_seq_one_letter_code
_entity_poly.pdbx_strand_id
1 'polypeptide(L)'
;MYADVNAPQALRLDTQPTAYDMPDPLDPDSPQDAPFTVTRRRLIRLALVAAETGARFQRESLEHDPMAWLLAPRLIFDGVDGVEGALDLQGCLRAILLHGLSLGLDADPEVFDELLSDDLGSAAARCLMN
;
A
#
# COMPACT_ATOMS: atom_id res chain seq x y z
N MET A 1 47.37 32.52 -26.70
CA MET A 1 47.33 31.10 -26.29
C MET A 1 46.03 30.93 -25.53
N TYR A 2 44.99 30.42 -26.19
CA TYR A 2 43.66 30.21 -25.59
C TYR A 2 43.74 29.01 -24.64
N ALA A 3 43.37 29.20 -23.38
CA ALA A 3 43.14 28.11 -22.45
C ALA A 3 41.64 28.06 -22.17
N ASP A 4 41.04 26.98 -22.65
CA ASP A 4 39.67 26.54 -22.47
C ASP A 4 39.47 26.09 -21.01
N VAL A 5 38.53 26.71 -20.29
CA VAL A 5 38.08 26.25 -18.96
C VAL A 5 36.57 26.41 -18.85
N ASN A 6 35.84 25.91 -19.84
CA ASN A 6 34.41 25.64 -19.68
C ASN A 6 34.23 24.18 -19.28
N ALA A 7 34.64 23.84 -18.05
CA ALA A 7 34.28 22.56 -17.45
C ALA A 7 32.81 22.65 -17.00
N PRO A 8 31.91 21.74 -17.43
CA PRO A 8 30.55 21.74 -16.94
C PRO A 8 30.59 21.50 -15.43
N GLN A 9 30.08 22.47 -14.67
CA GLN A 9 29.79 22.29 -13.26
C GLN A 9 28.83 21.11 -13.16
N ALA A 10 29.33 19.97 -12.68
CA ALA A 10 28.48 18.85 -12.35
C ALA A 10 27.42 19.38 -11.39
N LEU A 11 26.17 19.39 -11.84
CA LEU A 11 25.01 19.68 -11.01
C LEU A 11 25.13 18.77 -9.80
N ARG A 12 25.51 19.33 -8.65
CA ARG A 12 25.34 18.62 -7.39
C ARG A 12 23.83 18.48 -7.25
N LEU A 13 23.32 17.29 -7.52
CA LEU A 13 22.05 16.89 -6.94
C LEU A 13 22.30 16.96 -5.44
N ASP A 14 21.92 18.09 -4.85
CA ASP A 14 21.68 18.18 -3.42
C ASP A 14 20.82 16.97 -3.10
N THR A 15 21.36 16.07 -2.28
CA THR A 15 20.73 14.81 -1.93
C THR A 15 19.53 15.16 -1.07
N GLN A 16 18.41 15.47 -1.72
CA GLN A 16 17.10 15.42 -1.07
C GLN A 16 17.01 14.04 -0.42
N PRO A 17 16.49 13.91 0.81
CA PRO A 17 16.26 12.62 1.44
C PRO A 17 15.50 11.77 0.43
N THR A 18 16.16 10.76 -0.12
CA THR A 18 15.60 9.97 -1.20
C THR A 18 14.38 9.23 -0.66
N ALA A 19 13.36 9.19 -1.51
CA ALA A 19 12.10 8.50 -1.34
C ALA A 19 12.25 7.18 -0.58
N TYR A 20 11.26 6.86 0.26
CA TYR A 20 10.96 5.54 0.84
C TYR A 20 11.89 4.43 0.33
N ASP A 21 12.91 4.10 1.12
CA ASP A 21 13.90 3.07 0.79
C ASP A 21 13.24 1.69 0.97
N MET A 22 12.38 1.34 0.02
CA MET A 22 11.68 0.07 -0.01
C MET A 22 12.68 -1.00 -0.49
N PRO A 23 12.89 -2.10 0.26
CA PRO A 23 13.77 -3.17 -0.18
C PRO A 23 13.27 -3.77 -1.49
N ASP A 24 14.18 -4.09 -2.41
CA ASP A 24 13.86 -4.83 -3.62
C ASP A 24 13.48 -6.27 -3.23
N PRO A 25 12.25 -6.73 -3.51
CA PRO A 25 11.82 -8.08 -3.12
C PRO A 25 12.54 -9.20 -3.89
N LEU A 26 13.31 -8.89 -4.93
CA LEU A 26 14.10 -9.84 -5.71
C LEU A 26 15.55 -9.96 -5.23
N ASP A 27 15.99 -9.08 -4.34
CA ASP A 27 17.29 -9.19 -3.70
C ASP A 27 17.28 -10.33 -2.67
N PRO A 28 18.45 -10.98 -2.42
CA PRO A 28 18.56 -11.99 -1.38
C PRO A 28 18.41 -11.36 0.00
N ASP A 29 17.76 -12.09 0.91
CA ASP A 29 17.67 -11.71 2.32
C ASP A 29 19.04 -11.36 2.90
N SER A 30 19.10 -10.26 3.63
CA SER A 30 20.27 -9.79 4.33
C SER A 30 20.14 -10.01 5.84
N PRO A 31 21.22 -10.43 6.53
CA PRO A 31 21.23 -10.42 8.00
C PRO A 31 21.07 -9.01 8.61
N GLN A 32 21.12 -7.96 7.79
CA GLN A 32 20.86 -6.58 8.19
C GLN A 32 19.40 -6.17 8.01
N ASP A 33 18.54 -7.01 7.40
CA ASP A 33 17.13 -6.70 7.22
C ASP A 33 16.43 -6.58 8.57
N ALA A 34 15.62 -5.53 8.71
CA ALA A 34 14.85 -5.32 9.90
C ALA A 34 13.72 -6.38 9.99
N PRO A 35 13.69 -7.22 11.05
CA PRO A 35 12.65 -8.23 11.17
C PRO A 35 11.29 -7.58 11.46
N PHE A 36 10.28 -7.97 10.69
CA PHE A 36 8.91 -7.46 10.85
C PHE A 36 8.01 -8.50 11.55
N THR A 37 7.61 -8.23 12.80
CA THR A 37 6.83 -9.20 13.60
C THR A 37 5.33 -9.02 13.42
N VAL A 38 4.64 -10.07 12.96
CA VAL A 38 3.18 -10.08 12.76
C VAL A 38 2.55 -11.39 13.17
N THR A 39 1.27 -11.33 13.54
CA THR A 39 0.50 -12.55 13.78
C THR A 39 0.08 -13.18 12.45
N ARG A 40 -0.19 -14.50 12.46
CA ARG A 40 -0.70 -15.22 11.29
C ARG A 40 -1.96 -14.57 10.69
N ARG A 41 -2.84 -14.03 11.54
CA ARG A 41 -4.06 -13.35 11.09
C ARG A 41 -3.74 -12.09 10.28
N ARG A 42 -2.75 -11.31 10.71
CA ARG A 42 -2.32 -10.08 10.00
C ARG A 42 -1.68 -10.44 8.65
N LEU A 43 -0.87 -11.49 8.59
CA LEU A 43 -0.34 -12.00 7.32
C LEU A 43 -1.43 -12.45 6.34
N ILE A 44 -2.48 -13.11 6.84
CA ILE A 44 -3.63 -13.51 6.00
C ILE A 44 -4.34 -12.28 5.42
N ARG A 45 -4.46 -11.19 6.19
CA ARG A 45 -5.07 -9.94 5.69
C ARG A 45 -4.26 -9.33 4.56
N LEU A 46 -2.93 -9.28 4.70
CA LEU A 46 -2.03 -8.85 3.63
C LEU A 46 -2.19 -9.71 2.38
N ALA A 47 -2.16 -11.04 2.53
CA ALA A 47 -2.31 -11.97 1.42
C ALA A 47 -3.66 -11.80 0.70
N LEU A 48 -4.74 -11.54 1.45
CA LEU A 48 -6.06 -11.26 0.90
C LEU A 48 -6.07 -9.96 0.09
N VAL A 49 -5.53 -8.86 0.62
CA VAL A 49 -5.46 -7.58 -0.09
C VAL A 49 -4.60 -7.69 -1.36
N ALA A 50 -3.46 -8.40 -1.29
CA ALA A 50 -2.60 -8.62 -2.46
C ALA A 50 -3.34 -9.41 -3.55
N ALA A 51 -4.10 -10.45 -3.18
CA ALA A 51 -4.89 -11.22 -4.12
C ALA A 51 -5.98 -10.37 -4.81
N GLU A 52 -6.71 -9.55 -4.05
CA GLU A 52 -7.72 -8.65 -4.59
C GLU A 52 -7.12 -7.56 -5.49
N THR A 53 -5.95 -7.03 -5.11
CA THR A 53 -5.20 -6.05 -5.90
C THR A 53 -4.84 -6.64 -7.27
N GLY A 54 -4.18 -7.81 -7.29
CA GLY A 54 -3.81 -8.48 -8.53
C GLY A 54 -5.03 -8.86 -9.38
N ALA A 55 -6.07 -9.40 -8.76
CA ALA A 55 -7.31 -9.78 -9.43
C ALA A 55 -7.98 -8.57 -10.11
N ARG A 56 -8.03 -7.42 -9.43
CA ARG A 56 -8.58 -6.19 -10.00
C ARG A 56 -7.73 -5.69 -11.16
N PHE A 57 -6.43 -5.56 -10.97
CA PHE A 57 -5.53 -4.99 -11.98
C PHE A 57 -5.59 -5.80 -13.27
N GLN A 58 -5.66 -7.12 -13.16
CA GLN A 58 -5.87 -7.99 -14.31
C GLN A 58 -7.28 -7.84 -14.92
N ARG A 59 -8.33 -7.86 -14.10
CA ARG A 59 -9.74 -7.76 -14.55
C ARG A 59 -10.02 -6.45 -15.29
N GLU A 60 -9.43 -5.36 -14.85
CA GLU A 60 -9.63 -4.01 -15.40
C GLU A 60 -8.54 -3.60 -16.41
N SER A 61 -7.54 -4.45 -16.65
CA SER A 61 -6.41 -4.15 -17.54
C SER A 61 -5.72 -2.83 -17.20
N LEU A 62 -5.49 -2.59 -15.90
CA LEU A 62 -4.83 -1.36 -15.43
C LEU A 62 -3.36 -1.37 -15.87
N GLU A 63 -2.87 -0.22 -16.36
CA GLU A 63 -1.49 -0.09 -16.88
C GLU A 63 -0.43 -0.09 -15.77
N HIS A 64 -0.83 0.18 -14.54
CA HIS A 64 0.07 0.22 -13.39
C HIS A 64 0.39 -1.18 -12.88
N ASP A 65 1.57 -1.35 -12.27
CA ASP A 65 1.93 -2.59 -11.59
C ASP A 65 1.17 -2.71 -10.24
N PRO A 66 0.45 -3.83 -9.98
CA PRO A 66 -0.19 -4.06 -8.68
C PRO A 66 0.79 -4.05 -7.51
N MET A 67 2.05 -4.45 -7.73
CA MET A 67 3.05 -4.42 -6.67
C MET A 67 3.48 -3.00 -6.35
N ALA A 68 3.67 -2.15 -7.37
CA ALA A 68 3.84 -0.71 -7.18
C ALA A 68 2.65 -0.06 -6.46
N TRP A 69 1.43 -0.60 -6.60
CA TRP A 69 0.28 -0.11 -5.84
C TRP A 69 0.42 -0.36 -4.34
N LEU A 70 0.82 -1.58 -3.96
CA LEU A 70 1.01 -2.03 -2.58
C LEU A 70 2.18 -1.36 -1.87
N LEU A 71 3.24 -0.96 -2.59
CA LEU A 71 4.45 -0.36 -2.00
C LEU A 71 4.40 1.17 -1.93
N ALA A 72 3.41 1.79 -2.58
CA ALA A 72 3.24 3.24 -2.52
C ALA A 72 2.41 3.64 -1.29
N PRO A 73 2.73 4.75 -0.61
CA PRO A 73 1.85 5.37 0.38
C PRO A 73 0.45 5.64 -0.18
N ARG A 74 -0.60 5.37 0.61
CA ARG A 74 -1.99 5.55 0.21
C ARG A 74 -2.82 6.26 1.27
N LEU A 75 -3.72 7.14 0.83
CA LEU A 75 -4.71 7.79 1.70
C LEU A 75 -5.65 6.77 2.34
N ILE A 76 -6.04 5.71 1.63
CA ILE A 76 -6.91 4.65 2.20
C ILE A 76 -6.28 3.95 3.42
N PHE A 77 -4.96 4.02 3.54
CA PHE A 77 -4.17 3.50 4.66
C PHE A 77 -3.58 4.63 5.52
N ASP A 78 -4.21 5.81 5.56
CA ASP A 78 -3.79 6.92 6.42
C ASP A 78 -2.33 7.36 6.15
N GLY A 79 -1.87 7.21 4.90
CA GLY A 79 -0.55 7.61 4.44
C GLY A 79 0.56 6.55 4.57
N VAL A 80 0.26 5.34 5.08
CA VAL A 80 1.20 4.22 4.98
C VAL A 80 1.01 3.45 3.66
N ASP A 81 1.95 2.59 3.32
CA ASP A 81 1.83 1.73 2.14
C ASP A 81 0.80 0.60 2.36
N GLY A 82 0.44 -0.08 1.27
CA GLY A 82 -0.52 -1.17 1.30
C GLY A 82 0.00 -2.47 1.93
N VAL A 83 1.30 -2.67 2.00
CA VAL A 83 1.88 -3.82 2.71
C VAL A 83 1.64 -3.68 4.22
N GLU A 84 1.94 -2.51 4.78
CA GLU A 84 1.73 -2.23 6.20
C GLU A 84 0.26 -1.99 6.54
N GLY A 85 -0.44 -1.17 5.74
CA GLY A 85 -1.83 -0.80 5.95
C GLY A 85 -2.78 -2.00 5.97
N ALA A 86 -2.55 -2.98 5.09
CA ALA A 86 -3.36 -4.19 5.03
C ALA A 86 -3.23 -5.12 6.25
N LEU A 87 -2.22 -4.93 7.10
CA LEU A 87 -2.04 -5.76 8.30
C LEU A 87 -3.10 -5.47 9.37
N ASP A 88 -3.64 -4.25 9.39
CA ASP A 88 -4.74 -3.90 10.28
C ASP A 88 -6.09 -4.37 9.72
N LEU A 89 -7.08 -4.55 10.61
CA LEU A 89 -8.42 -4.94 10.18
C LEU A 89 -9.07 -3.86 9.30
N GLN A 90 -8.96 -2.58 9.67
CA GLN A 90 -9.63 -1.51 8.93
C GLN A 90 -9.01 -1.34 7.54
N GLY A 91 -7.69 -1.24 7.46
CA GLY A 91 -7.00 -1.19 6.16
C GLY A 91 -7.36 -2.37 5.26
N CYS A 92 -7.37 -3.59 5.82
CA CYS A 92 -7.80 -4.79 5.08
C CYS A 92 -9.22 -4.66 4.52
N LEU A 93 -10.20 -4.25 5.34
CA LEU A 93 -11.58 -4.10 4.91
C LEU A 93 -11.74 -3.01 3.85
N ARG A 94 -11.13 -1.83 4.07
CA ARG A 94 -11.14 -0.71 3.13
C ARG A 94 -10.59 -1.14 1.77
N ALA A 95 -9.45 -1.84 1.75
CA ALA A 95 -8.83 -2.31 0.51
C ALA A 95 -9.67 -3.37 -0.23
N ILE A 96 -10.28 -4.33 0.48
CA ILE A 96 -11.19 -5.31 -0.13
C ILE A 96 -12.36 -4.60 -0.80
N LEU A 97 -12.96 -3.61 -0.14
CA LEU A 97 -14.05 -2.82 -0.72
C LEU A 97 -13.57 -2.00 -1.92
N LEU A 98 -12.41 -1.34 -1.82
CA LEU A 98 -11.83 -0.54 -2.91
C LEU A 98 -11.64 -1.40 -4.18
N HIS A 99 -11.06 -2.59 -4.04
CA HIS A 99 -10.78 -3.47 -5.18
C HIS A 99 -12.01 -4.25 -5.65
N GLY A 100 -12.87 -4.67 -4.72
CA GLY A 100 -14.09 -5.42 -5.02
C GLY A 100 -15.19 -4.58 -5.67
N LEU A 101 -15.27 -3.29 -5.33
CA LEU A 101 -16.24 -2.35 -5.89
C LEU A 101 -15.66 -1.47 -7.00
N SER A 102 -14.41 -1.72 -7.42
CA SER A 102 -13.72 -0.97 -8.47
C SER A 102 -13.69 0.55 -8.23
N LEU A 103 -13.53 0.97 -6.98
CA LEU A 103 -13.44 2.40 -6.60
C LEU A 103 -12.08 2.98 -6.99
N GLY A 104 -11.89 4.30 -6.87
CA GLY A 104 -10.60 4.93 -7.17
C GLY A 104 -9.43 4.24 -6.48
N LEU A 105 -8.27 4.13 -7.13
CA LEU A 105 -7.11 3.38 -6.62
C LEU A 105 -6.50 3.98 -5.34
N ASP A 106 -6.91 5.18 -4.93
CA ASP A 106 -6.55 5.75 -3.64
C ASP A 106 -7.68 6.66 -3.15
N ALA A 107 -8.84 6.05 -2.91
CA ALA A 107 -10.03 6.75 -2.47
C ALA A 107 -9.92 7.19 -1.00
N ASP A 108 -10.69 8.23 -0.66
CA ASP A 108 -10.75 8.78 0.69
C ASP A 108 -11.22 7.72 1.70
N PRO A 109 -10.49 7.48 2.81
CA PRO A 109 -10.88 6.52 3.84
C PRO A 109 -12.29 6.79 4.42
N GLU A 110 -12.74 8.06 4.47
CA GLU A 110 -14.07 8.42 5.02
C GLU A 110 -15.22 7.72 4.27
N VAL A 111 -15.09 7.53 2.94
CA VAL A 111 -16.09 6.84 2.11
C VAL A 111 -16.29 5.39 2.56
N PHE A 112 -15.22 4.73 3.01
CA PHE A 112 -15.28 3.34 3.45
C PHE A 112 -15.76 3.22 4.89
N ASP A 113 -15.37 4.15 5.75
CA ASP A 113 -15.77 4.14 7.14
C ASP A 113 -17.30 4.29 7.28
N GLU A 114 -17.92 5.12 6.42
CA GLU A 114 -19.37 5.19 6.29
C GLU A 114 -19.97 3.82 5.89
N LEU A 115 -19.46 3.19 4.83
CA LEU A 115 -19.92 1.88 4.36
C LEU A 115 -19.77 0.76 5.41
N LEU A 116 -18.65 0.74 6.14
CA LEU A 116 -18.39 -0.24 7.19
C LEU A 116 -19.28 -0.03 8.42
N SER A 117 -19.62 1.22 8.73
CA SER A 117 -20.43 1.56 9.92
C SER A 117 -21.86 0.99 9.84
N ASP A 118 -22.45 0.95 8.63
CA ASP A 118 -23.79 0.43 8.39
C ASP A 118 -23.89 -1.09 8.59
N ASP A 119 -22.86 -1.85 8.22
CA ASP A 119 -22.86 -3.32 8.28
C ASP A 119 -22.35 -3.89 9.61
N LEU A 120 -21.35 -3.28 10.23
CA LEU A 120 -20.83 -3.73 11.54
C LEU A 120 -21.84 -3.50 12.67
N GLY A 121 -22.65 -2.43 12.59
CA GLY A 121 -23.79 -2.23 13.49
C GLY A 121 -24.83 -3.35 13.37
N SER A 122 -25.06 -3.86 12.16
CA SER A 122 -25.98 -4.97 11.89
C SER A 122 -25.44 -6.33 12.36
N ALA A 123 -24.13 -6.57 12.24
CA ALA A 123 -23.48 -7.80 12.70
C ALA A 123 -23.36 -7.88 14.23
N ALA A 124 -23.01 -6.76 14.89
CA ALA A 124 -22.96 -6.67 16.34
C ALA A 124 -24.35 -6.83 16.98
N ALA A 125 -25.40 -6.24 16.37
CA ALA A 125 -26.79 -6.42 16.81
C ALA A 125 -27.23 -7.89 16.75
N ARG A 126 -26.78 -8.65 15.74
CA ARG A 126 -27.08 -10.09 15.61
C ARG A 126 -26.37 -10.96 16.66
N CYS A 127 -25.22 -10.54 17.17
CA CYS A 127 -24.49 -11.28 18.21
C CYS A 127 -25.06 -11.07 19.63
N LEU A 128 -25.76 -9.96 19.86
CA LEU A 128 -26.40 -9.62 21.15
C LEU A 128 -27.81 -10.21 21.32
N MET A 129 -28.34 -10.86 20.29
CA MET A 129 -29.65 -11.51 20.28
C MET A 129 -29.59 -13.05 20.42
N ASN A 130 -28.39 -13.61 20.58
CA ASN A 130 -28.14 -15.03 20.90
C ASN A 130 -27.49 -15.17 22.28
#